data_AF-W3Y4K0-F1
#
_entry.id   AF-W3Y4K0-F1
#
_cell.length_a   1.000
_cell.length_b   1.000
_cell.length_c   1.000
_cell.angle_alpha   90.00
_cell.angle_beta   90.00
_cell.angle_gamma   90.00
#
_symmetry.space_group_name_H-M   'P 1'
#
loop_
_entity.id
_entity.type
_entity.pdbx_description
1 polymer ?
#
loop_
_entity_poly.entity_id
_entity_poly.type
_entity_poly.pdbx_seq_one_letter_code
_entity_poly.pdbx_strand_id
1 'polypeptide(L)'
;MIHSDNLTVQNYIGLTGDKPIRFIVSDVDGTLVNDAKAITPEVVDAVRAARESGIRVAIASGRAWNEMHNVIDALPCLRYFMCTNGAYVIDKDENKNLFHIAFDKEQALYLLRKLLAYGVYVEAYVKDEIFGMYPPSRCITPERLTSCICDRRDESADIVSGTSIDGNQPVSVGDTCNPVNGGLSECELEQSTFFFRSNIRPFILATRTMVSDLSAHMESLDEGPEKIQIFYGDEPMRQRILQDLRDEYQGLTHDGTGRERFYDVLLSSEGNLEFVLPHTTKGTAVEALTKHWNFSPDEVMTIGDSENDLSMLRFAGAGVAMGNANANIKEAALYETTDNNHHGVERAIYSAIAYNEALHKIR
;
A
#
# COMPACT_ATOMS: atom_id res chain seq x y z
N MET A 1 23.32 30.94 3.25
CA MET A 1 23.21 30.83 1.78
C MET A 1 23.32 29.37 1.45
N ILE A 2 22.19 28.69 1.23
CA ILE A 2 22.20 27.33 0.69
C ILE A 2 22.23 27.53 -0.81
N HIS A 3 23.37 27.25 -1.44
CA HIS A 3 23.41 27.14 -2.89
C HIS A 3 22.54 25.93 -3.26
N SER A 4 21.36 26.18 -3.83
CA SER A 4 20.66 25.17 -4.61
C SER A 4 21.50 24.96 -5.87
N ASP A 5 22.37 23.96 -5.85
CA ASP A 5 23.08 23.54 -7.06
C ASP A 5 22.02 22.98 -8.03
N ASN A 6 21.54 23.83 -8.94
CA ASN A 6 20.64 23.40 -9.99
C ASN A 6 21.36 22.34 -10.82
N LEU A 7 20.81 21.12 -10.82
CA LEU A 7 21.33 20.01 -11.61
C LEU A 7 21.28 20.37 -13.10
N THR A 8 22.32 19.97 -13.82
CA THR A 8 22.39 20.09 -15.28
C THR A 8 21.98 18.77 -15.93
N VAL A 9 21.53 18.82 -17.18
CA VAL A 9 21.26 17.59 -17.94
C VAL A 9 22.60 16.91 -18.26
N GLN A 10 22.89 15.79 -17.61
CA GLN A 10 24.06 14.95 -17.88
C GLN A 10 23.82 13.51 -17.42
N ASN A 11 24.65 12.58 -17.89
CA ASN A 11 24.57 11.16 -17.54
C ASN A 11 25.26 10.88 -16.20
N TYR A 12 24.56 11.11 -15.10
CA TYR A 12 25.03 10.93 -13.72
C TYR A 12 25.23 9.47 -13.32
N ILE A 13 24.33 8.57 -13.77
CA ILE A 13 24.33 7.15 -13.37
C ILE A 13 25.13 6.25 -14.32
N GLY A 14 25.75 6.83 -15.35
CA GLY A 14 26.55 6.08 -16.33
C GLY A 14 25.71 5.17 -17.23
N LEU A 15 24.50 5.60 -17.61
CA LEU A 15 23.60 4.83 -18.46
C LEU A 15 24.26 4.47 -19.80
N THR A 16 24.14 3.20 -20.19
CA THR A 16 24.71 2.64 -21.42
C THR A 16 23.67 1.85 -22.22
N GLY A 17 23.97 1.52 -23.48
CA GLY A 17 23.08 0.78 -24.38
C GLY A 17 23.02 1.43 -25.78
N ASP A 18 22.15 0.92 -26.65
CA ASP A 18 21.99 1.38 -28.04
C ASP A 18 20.58 1.90 -28.41
N LYS A 19 19.63 1.79 -27.48
CA LYS A 19 18.23 2.23 -27.64
C LYS A 19 17.90 3.38 -26.69
N PRO A 20 17.13 4.38 -27.12
CA PRO A 20 16.75 5.50 -26.26
C PRO A 20 15.76 5.05 -25.18
N ILE A 21 15.82 5.67 -24.01
CA ILE A 21 14.80 5.52 -22.97
C ILE A 21 13.54 6.27 -23.38
N ARG A 22 12.41 5.57 -23.42
CA ARG A 22 11.11 6.12 -23.85
C ARG A 22 10.05 6.07 -22.76
N PHE A 23 10.30 5.30 -21.71
CA PHE A 23 9.39 5.15 -20.59
C PHE A 23 10.16 5.11 -19.27
N ILE A 24 9.82 6.00 -18.35
CA ILE A 24 10.34 6.05 -16.98
C ILE A 24 9.20 5.72 -16.02
N VAL A 25 9.45 4.82 -15.07
CA VAL A 25 8.55 4.51 -13.96
C VAL A 25 9.28 4.73 -12.65
N SER A 26 8.71 5.54 -11.76
CA SER A 26 9.27 5.77 -10.43
C SER A 26 8.38 5.18 -9.35
N ASP A 27 8.98 4.54 -8.36
CA ASP A 27 8.33 4.36 -7.07
C ASP A 27 8.09 5.72 -6.38
N VAL A 28 7.18 5.74 -5.39
CA VAL A 28 6.87 6.90 -4.57
C VAL A 28 7.68 6.95 -3.28
N ASP A 29 7.51 5.97 -2.39
CA ASP A 29 7.90 6.05 -0.98
C ASP A 29 9.33 5.56 -0.77
N GLY A 30 10.26 6.48 -0.47
CA GLY A 30 11.69 6.14 -0.44
C GLY A 30 12.37 6.32 -1.80
N THR A 31 11.60 6.79 -2.80
CA THR A 31 12.10 7.09 -4.15
C THR A 31 11.73 8.52 -4.58
N LEU A 32 10.49 8.78 -5.00
CA LEU A 32 10.03 10.10 -5.47
C LEU A 32 9.89 11.14 -4.35
N VAL A 33 9.47 10.70 -3.16
CA VAL A 33 9.30 11.58 -2.00
C VAL A 33 10.50 11.47 -1.06
N ASN A 34 10.88 12.61 -0.49
CA ASN A 34 11.89 12.66 0.55
C ASN A 34 11.35 12.10 1.89
N ASP A 35 12.18 12.11 2.94
CA ASP A 35 11.78 11.57 4.25
C ASP A 35 10.62 12.35 4.89
N ALA A 36 10.44 13.62 4.51
CA ALA A 36 9.30 14.45 4.89
C ALA A 36 8.03 14.18 4.06
N LYS A 37 8.04 13.15 3.21
CA LYS A 37 6.95 12.78 2.28
C LYS A 37 6.56 13.88 1.30
N ALA A 38 7.50 14.80 1.03
CA ALA A 38 7.34 15.91 0.10
C ALA A 38 8.01 15.60 -1.24
N ILE A 39 7.41 16.09 -2.30
CA ILE A 39 8.01 16.15 -3.64
C ILE A 39 8.67 17.52 -3.76
N THR A 40 9.96 17.53 -4.07
CA THR A 40 10.72 18.78 -4.19
C THR A 40 10.47 19.45 -5.54
N PRO A 41 10.62 20.79 -5.65
CA PRO A 41 10.52 21.48 -6.94
C PRO A 41 11.45 20.89 -8.01
N GLU A 42 12.62 20.41 -7.61
CA GLU A 42 13.61 19.80 -8.50
C GLU A 42 13.10 18.49 -9.13
N VAL A 43 12.39 17.66 -8.36
CA VAL A 43 11.70 16.47 -8.89
C VAL A 43 10.62 16.87 -9.89
N VAL A 44 9.85 17.92 -9.60
CA VAL A 44 8.82 18.46 -10.52
C VAL A 44 9.44 18.90 -11.84
N ASP A 45 10.56 19.62 -11.78
CA ASP A 45 11.28 20.09 -12.95
C ASP A 45 11.88 18.94 -13.77
N ALA A 46 12.47 17.94 -13.12
CA ALA A 46 13.00 16.76 -13.78
C ALA A 46 11.90 15.97 -14.51
N VAL A 47 10.77 15.71 -13.84
CA VAL A 47 9.62 15.01 -14.46
C VAL A 47 9.06 15.80 -15.63
N ARG A 48 8.98 17.14 -15.52
CA ARG A 48 8.57 18.00 -16.64
C ARG A 48 9.53 17.88 -17.81
N ALA A 49 10.84 18.00 -17.57
CA ALA A 49 11.87 17.89 -18.59
C ALA A 49 11.85 16.53 -19.31
N ALA A 50 11.63 15.43 -18.57
CA ALA A 50 11.48 14.10 -19.16
C ALA A 50 10.33 14.07 -20.16
N ARG A 51 9.16 14.59 -19.77
CA ARG A 51 7.97 14.63 -20.64
C ARG A 51 8.18 15.52 -21.86
N GLU A 52 8.79 16.69 -21.68
CA GLU A 52 9.09 17.62 -22.77
C GLU A 52 10.11 17.05 -23.77
N SER A 53 11.04 16.21 -23.30
CA SER A 53 11.95 15.45 -24.18
C SER A 53 11.29 14.26 -24.90
N GLY A 54 10.00 14.01 -24.66
CA GLY A 54 9.22 12.94 -25.28
C GLY A 54 9.25 11.60 -24.54
N ILE A 55 9.81 11.55 -23.33
CA ILE A 55 9.81 10.36 -22.48
C ILE A 55 8.48 10.28 -21.73
N ARG A 56 7.81 9.12 -21.80
CA ARG A 56 6.62 8.87 -20.97
C ARG A 56 7.06 8.67 -19.53
N VAL A 57 6.33 9.24 -18.58
CA VAL A 57 6.59 9.07 -17.14
C VAL A 57 5.33 8.53 -16.46
N ALA A 58 5.51 7.49 -15.65
CA ALA A 58 4.47 6.93 -14.79
C ALA A 58 4.98 6.74 -13.36
N ILE A 59 4.05 6.57 -12.44
CA ILE A 59 4.35 6.27 -11.04
C ILE A 59 3.83 4.87 -10.71
N ALA A 60 4.58 4.11 -9.91
CA ALA A 60 4.17 2.82 -9.39
C ALA A 60 4.22 2.80 -7.87
N SER A 61 3.14 2.44 -7.18
CA SER A 61 3.08 2.46 -5.72
C SER A 61 2.21 1.34 -5.16
N GLY A 62 2.46 0.96 -3.91
CA GLY A 62 1.56 0.12 -3.11
C GLY A 62 0.31 0.87 -2.62
N ARG A 63 0.30 2.20 -2.74
CA ARG A 63 -0.82 3.09 -2.39
C ARG A 63 -2.01 2.88 -3.31
N ALA A 64 -3.22 3.04 -2.77
CA ALA A 64 -4.44 3.16 -3.58
C ALA A 64 -4.51 4.52 -4.29
N TRP A 65 -5.45 4.68 -5.21
CA TRP A 65 -5.61 5.93 -5.96
C TRP A 65 -5.87 7.15 -5.05
N ASN A 66 -6.74 6.99 -4.05
CA ASN A 66 -7.04 8.04 -3.07
C ASN A 66 -5.87 8.39 -2.14
N GLU A 67 -4.82 7.59 -2.07
CA GLU A 67 -3.61 7.83 -1.29
C GLU A 67 -2.54 8.63 -2.08
N MET A 68 -2.83 8.94 -3.35
CA MET A 68 -1.89 9.57 -4.28
C MET A 68 -2.10 11.08 -4.45
N HIS A 69 -3.04 11.71 -3.74
CA HIS A 69 -3.36 13.14 -3.89
C HIS A 69 -2.13 14.04 -3.78
N ASN A 70 -1.24 13.80 -2.81
CA ASN A 70 -0.01 14.58 -2.65
C ASN A 70 0.91 14.50 -3.89
N VAL A 71 0.93 13.35 -4.57
CA VAL A 71 1.71 13.15 -5.81
C VAL A 71 1.01 13.82 -6.98
N ILE A 72 -0.31 13.63 -7.11
CA ILE A 72 -1.13 14.18 -8.18
C ILE A 72 -1.07 15.72 -8.18
N ASP A 73 -1.20 16.32 -7.00
CA ASP A 73 -1.20 17.77 -6.82
C ASP A 73 0.18 18.39 -7.11
N ALA A 74 1.26 17.73 -6.69
CA ALA A 74 2.62 18.19 -6.93
C ALA A 74 3.06 17.99 -8.40
N LEU A 75 2.57 16.94 -9.06
CA LEU A 75 2.95 16.55 -10.42
C LEU A 75 1.71 16.47 -11.33
N PRO A 76 1.00 17.60 -11.58
CA PRO A 76 -0.23 17.59 -12.38
C PRO A 76 0.01 17.15 -13.84
N CYS A 77 1.26 17.23 -14.30
CA CYS A 77 1.67 16.80 -15.63
C CYS A 77 1.76 15.27 -15.78
N LEU A 78 1.81 14.50 -14.68
CA LEU A 78 1.78 13.05 -14.76
C LEU A 78 0.42 12.54 -15.18
N ARG A 79 0.42 11.51 -16.03
CA ARG A 79 -0.80 10.94 -16.61
C ARG A 79 -1.07 9.52 -16.13
N TYR A 80 -0.03 8.71 -15.96
CA TYR A 80 -0.18 7.27 -15.70
C TYR A 80 0.23 6.92 -14.28
N PHE A 81 -0.64 6.18 -13.59
CA PHE A 81 -0.45 5.76 -12.21
C PHE A 81 -0.75 4.26 -12.08
N MET A 82 0.17 3.52 -11.47
CA MET A 82 0.02 2.12 -11.11
C MET A 82 -0.12 2.06 -9.59
N CYS A 83 -1.35 1.85 -9.14
CA CYS A 83 -1.74 1.76 -7.74
C CYS A 83 -1.76 0.30 -7.29
N THR A 84 -1.73 0.10 -5.98
CA THR A 84 -1.91 -1.21 -5.34
C THR A 84 -0.95 -2.27 -5.92
N ASN A 85 0.35 -1.94 -5.99
CA ASN A 85 1.39 -2.79 -6.58
C ASN A 85 1.09 -3.23 -8.02
N GLY A 86 0.41 -2.40 -8.81
CA GLY A 86 0.09 -2.69 -10.21
C GLY A 86 -1.24 -3.42 -10.42
N ALA A 87 -2.02 -3.68 -9.36
CA ALA A 87 -3.37 -4.23 -9.49
C ALA A 87 -4.33 -3.26 -10.20
N TYR A 88 -4.08 -1.96 -10.06
CA TYR A 88 -4.95 -0.93 -10.63
C TYR A 88 -4.11 0.11 -11.37
N VAL A 89 -4.29 0.22 -12.69
CA VAL A 89 -3.53 1.14 -13.55
C VAL A 89 -4.48 2.11 -14.22
N ILE A 90 -4.20 3.40 -14.02
CA ILE A 90 -5.09 4.49 -14.42
C ILE A 90 -4.37 5.42 -15.40
N ASP A 91 -5.11 5.81 -16.43
CA ASP A 91 -4.86 7.00 -17.21
C ASP A 91 -5.70 8.16 -16.64
N LYS A 92 -5.05 9.03 -15.86
CA LYS A 92 -5.71 10.14 -15.16
C LYS A 92 -6.40 11.10 -16.13
N ASP A 93 -5.75 11.39 -17.26
CA ASP A 93 -6.21 12.45 -18.15
C ASP A 93 -7.43 12.01 -18.98
N GLU A 94 -7.50 10.72 -19.33
CA GLU A 94 -8.67 10.15 -19.99
C GLU A 94 -9.72 9.59 -19.02
N ASN A 95 -9.42 9.58 -17.72
CA ASN A 95 -10.20 8.92 -16.67
C ASN A 95 -10.54 7.46 -17.04
N LYS A 96 -9.51 6.70 -17.46
CA LYS A 96 -9.64 5.32 -17.93
C LYS A 96 -8.82 4.35 -17.09
N ASN A 97 -9.45 3.23 -16.76
CA ASN A 97 -8.77 2.07 -16.20
C ASN A 97 -8.10 1.30 -17.34
N LEU A 98 -6.78 1.33 -17.38
CA LEU A 98 -6.00 0.59 -18.38
C LEU A 98 -5.87 -0.89 -18.00
N PHE A 99 -5.81 -1.16 -16.70
CA PHE A 99 -5.68 -2.49 -16.14
C PHE A 99 -6.27 -2.52 -14.73
N HIS A 100 -6.98 -3.60 -14.42
CA HIS A 100 -7.60 -3.79 -13.11
C HIS A 100 -7.69 -5.27 -12.81
N ILE A 101 -7.08 -5.68 -11.69
CA ILE A 101 -7.11 -7.03 -11.14
C ILE A 101 -7.65 -6.93 -9.72
N ALA A 102 -8.69 -7.70 -9.44
CA ALA A 102 -9.31 -7.79 -8.14
C ALA A 102 -9.68 -9.24 -7.83
N PHE A 103 -9.67 -9.58 -6.54
CA PHE A 103 -10.25 -10.83 -6.07
C PHE A 103 -11.72 -10.88 -6.47
N ASP A 104 -12.22 -12.06 -6.83
CA ASP A 104 -13.67 -12.23 -6.83
C ASP A 104 -14.19 -12.16 -5.38
N LYS A 105 -15.49 -11.87 -5.22
CA LYS A 105 -16.06 -11.69 -3.87
C LYS A 105 -15.98 -12.94 -3.02
N GLU A 106 -16.16 -14.12 -3.59
CA GLU A 106 -16.13 -15.37 -2.83
C GLU A 106 -14.73 -15.63 -2.27
N GLN A 107 -13.71 -15.43 -3.12
CA GLN A 107 -12.30 -15.48 -2.75
C GLN A 107 -11.95 -14.46 -1.66
N ALA A 108 -12.39 -13.21 -1.84
CA ALA A 108 -12.14 -12.14 -0.88
C ALA A 108 -12.78 -12.44 0.48
N LEU A 109 -14.05 -12.85 0.49
CA LEU A 109 -14.78 -13.19 1.72
C LEU A 109 -14.17 -14.40 2.43
N TYR A 110 -13.71 -15.40 1.67
CA TYR A 110 -12.99 -16.55 2.22
C TYR A 110 -11.72 -16.11 2.96
N LEU A 111 -10.90 -15.27 2.33
CA LEU A 111 -9.67 -14.75 2.94
C LEU A 111 -9.98 -13.83 4.14
N LEU A 112 -10.94 -12.92 4.03
CA LEU A 112 -11.36 -12.04 5.12
C LEU A 112 -11.81 -12.83 6.35
N ARG A 113 -12.64 -13.88 6.19
CA ARG A 113 -13.09 -14.73 7.30
C ARG A 113 -11.92 -15.38 8.04
N LYS A 114 -10.90 -15.84 7.30
CA LYS A 114 -9.68 -16.38 7.91
C LYS A 114 -8.89 -15.32 8.66
N LEU A 115 -8.62 -14.18 8.01
CA LEU A 115 -7.80 -13.11 8.60
C LEU A 115 -8.43 -12.51 9.84
N LEU A 116 -9.75 -12.27 9.83
CA LEU A 116 -10.49 -11.75 10.99
C LEU A 116 -10.45 -12.70 12.20
N ALA A 117 -10.31 -14.01 11.99
CA ALA A 117 -10.22 -15.00 13.08
C ALA A 117 -8.92 -14.86 13.90
N TYR A 118 -7.88 -14.21 13.38
CA TYR A 118 -6.63 -13.95 14.11
C TYR A 118 -6.72 -12.78 15.09
N GLY A 119 -7.81 -11.99 15.07
CA GLY A 119 -7.94 -10.83 15.95
C GLY A 119 -6.94 -9.71 15.61
N VAL A 120 -6.66 -9.56 14.31
CA VAL A 120 -5.82 -8.50 13.73
C VAL A 120 -6.68 -7.41 13.10
N TYR A 121 -6.11 -6.22 12.88
CA TYR A 121 -6.76 -5.22 12.03
C TYR A 121 -6.66 -5.66 10.56
N VAL A 122 -7.77 -5.55 9.83
CA VAL A 122 -7.87 -5.94 8.42
C VAL A 122 -8.43 -4.76 7.64
N GLU A 123 -7.88 -4.51 6.46
CA GLU A 123 -8.41 -3.54 5.51
C GLU A 123 -8.46 -4.10 4.09
N ALA A 124 -9.43 -3.64 3.31
CA ALA A 124 -9.62 -4.02 1.92
C ALA A 124 -9.61 -2.79 1.03
N TYR A 125 -8.84 -2.87 -0.05
CA TYR A 125 -8.68 -1.83 -1.06
C TYR A 125 -9.67 -2.11 -2.18
N VAL A 126 -10.54 -1.15 -2.49
CA VAL A 126 -11.51 -1.25 -3.59
C VAL A 126 -11.47 0.07 -4.36
N LYS A 127 -10.79 0.09 -5.51
CA LYS A 127 -10.55 1.27 -6.35
C LYS A 127 -9.98 2.46 -5.56
N ASP A 128 -10.87 3.39 -5.21
CA ASP A 128 -10.59 4.69 -4.61
C ASP A 128 -10.92 4.72 -3.12
N GLU A 129 -11.35 3.59 -2.55
CA GLU A 129 -11.74 3.49 -1.15
C GLU A 129 -10.97 2.38 -0.44
N ILE A 130 -10.67 2.61 0.83
CA ILE A 130 -10.01 1.64 1.70
C ILE A 130 -10.91 1.44 2.92
N PHE A 131 -11.43 0.23 3.07
CA PHE A 131 -12.33 -0.11 4.17
C PHE A 131 -11.57 -0.87 5.25
N GLY A 132 -11.52 -0.30 6.44
CA GLY A 132 -10.78 -0.84 7.58
C GLY A 132 -11.71 -1.39 8.67
N MET A 133 -11.28 -2.43 9.37
CA MET A 133 -11.99 -2.98 10.51
C MET A 133 -11.02 -3.39 11.62
N TYR A 134 -11.28 -2.88 12.82
CA TYR A 134 -10.62 -3.33 14.03
C TYR A 134 -11.18 -4.67 14.53
N PRO A 135 -10.35 -5.53 15.14
CA PRO A 135 -10.81 -6.81 15.67
C PRO A 135 -11.79 -6.62 16.85
N PRO A 136 -12.94 -7.31 16.85
CA PRO A 136 -13.91 -7.23 17.94
C PRO A 136 -13.37 -7.58 19.33
N SER A 137 -12.37 -8.45 19.39
CA SER A 137 -11.86 -9.06 20.62
C SER A 137 -11.00 -8.14 21.49
N ARG A 138 -10.53 -7.02 20.96
CA ARG A 138 -9.64 -6.09 21.68
C ARG A 138 -10.35 -4.91 22.33
N CYS A 139 -11.60 -4.65 21.96
CA CYS A 139 -12.44 -3.66 22.62
C CYS A 139 -13.80 -4.24 22.96
N ILE A 140 -14.02 -4.46 24.25
CA ILE A 140 -15.36 -4.63 24.80
C ILE A 140 -15.89 -3.22 25.06
N THR A 141 -16.71 -2.69 24.15
CA THR A 141 -17.55 -1.53 24.49
C THR A 141 -18.67 -1.99 25.43
N PRO A 142 -19.18 -1.13 26.34
CA PRO A 142 -20.34 -1.46 27.18
C PRO A 142 -21.57 -1.93 26.39
N GLU A 143 -21.70 -1.50 25.13
CA GLU A 143 -22.74 -1.90 24.18
C GLU A 143 -22.67 -3.38 23.77
N ARG A 144 -21.47 -3.98 23.70
CA ARG A 144 -21.30 -5.42 23.45
C ARG A 144 -21.50 -6.29 24.69
N LEU A 145 -21.38 -5.72 25.88
CA LEU A 145 -21.74 -6.41 27.13
C LEU A 145 -23.27 -6.55 27.25
N THR A 146 -24.02 -5.55 26.81
CA THR A 146 -25.49 -5.58 26.87
C THR A 146 -26.11 -6.52 25.84
N SER A 147 -25.46 -6.76 24.69
CA SER A 147 -25.90 -7.78 23.73
C SER A 147 -25.63 -9.24 24.17
N CYS A 148 -24.74 -9.46 25.13
CA CYS A 148 -24.36 -10.81 25.59
C CYS A 148 -25.07 -11.23 26.88
N ILE A 149 -25.83 -10.34 27.53
CA ILE A 149 -26.54 -10.61 28.80
C ILE A 149 -28.01 -11.02 28.54
N CYS A 150 -28.55 -10.89 27.33
CA CYS A 150 -29.92 -11.29 27.03
C CYS A 150 -30.13 -12.80 26.77
N ASP A 151 -29.06 -13.60 26.68
CA ASP A 151 -29.14 -15.04 26.33
C ASP A 151 -28.88 -16.02 27.50
N ARG A 152 -29.10 -15.59 28.75
CA ARG A 152 -29.22 -16.52 29.88
C ARG A 152 -30.53 -16.30 30.62
N ARG A 153 -31.61 -16.89 30.10
CA ARG A 153 -32.80 -17.21 30.90
C ARG A 153 -32.90 -18.72 31.10
N ASP A 154 -33.33 -19.04 32.31
CA ASP A 154 -33.66 -20.34 32.92
C ASP A 154 -32.42 -21.16 33.35
N GLU A 155 -32.26 -21.63 34.60
CA GLU A 155 -33.24 -22.28 35.49
C GLU A 155 -32.90 -22.16 37.00
N SER A 156 -33.95 -22.14 37.84
CA SER A 156 -34.04 -22.62 39.25
C SER A 156 -33.31 -21.88 40.39
N ALA A 157 -34.08 -21.27 41.31
CA ALA A 157 -34.30 -21.78 42.69
C ALA A 157 -34.92 -20.72 43.63
N ASP A 158 -35.86 -21.21 44.43
CA ASP A 158 -36.75 -20.56 45.39
C ASP A 158 -36.12 -20.16 46.75
N ILE A 159 -36.68 -19.09 47.35
CA ILE A 159 -36.93 -18.79 48.80
C ILE A 159 -35.67 -18.58 49.70
N VAL A 160 -35.49 -17.46 50.44
CA VAL A 160 -36.08 -17.10 51.76
C VAL A 160 -35.88 -15.59 52.05
N SER A 161 -36.90 -15.02 52.70
CA SER A 161 -37.06 -13.69 53.32
C SER A 161 -35.98 -13.21 54.32
N GLY A 162 -35.80 -11.88 54.44
CA GLY A 162 -35.34 -11.28 55.70
C GLY A 162 -34.74 -9.87 55.65
N THR A 163 -35.53 -8.88 56.10
CA THR A 163 -35.16 -7.64 56.82
C THR A 163 -34.40 -6.49 56.14
N SER A 164 -35.06 -5.33 56.21
CA SER A 164 -34.66 -3.96 55.88
C SER A 164 -33.64 -3.35 56.88
N ILE A 165 -32.82 -2.39 56.43
CA ILE A 165 -32.77 -0.97 56.88
C ILE A 165 -31.58 -0.23 56.24
N ASP A 166 -31.92 0.88 55.59
CA ASP A 166 -31.24 2.16 55.31
C ASP A 166 -29.75 2.30 54.97
N GLY A 167 -29.52 3.05 53.87
CA GLY A 167 -28.61 4.19 53.90
C GLY A 167 -27.60 4.30 52.76
N ASN A 168 -28.01 4.79 51.57
CA ASN A 168 -27.35 5.93 50.92
C ASN A 168 -27.96 6.27 49.55
N GLN A 169 -27.88 7.57 49.24
CA GLN A 169 -28.44 8.30 48.11
C GLN A 169 -28.07 7.75 46.72
N PRO A 170 -28.89 8.01 45.68
CA PRO A 170 -28.59 7.59 44.32
C PRO A 170 -27.47 8.47 43.75
N VAL A 171 -26.31 7.87 43.51
CA VAL A 171 -25.32 8.47 42.61
C VAL A 171 -25.85 8.25 41.19
N SER A 172 -26.35 9.31 40.58
CA SER A 172 -26.61 9.38 39.15
C SER A 172 -25.28 9.19 38.41
N VAL A 173 -25.02 8.00 37.89
CA VAL A 173 -23.96 7.81 36.90
C VAL A 173 -24.60 8.09 35.55
N GLY A 174 -24.40 9.32 35.09
CA GLY A 174 -24.89 9.80 33.81
C GLY A 174 -24.25 9.02 32.67
N ASP A 175 -25.13 8.57 31.79
CA ASP A 175 -24.87 8.37 30.38
C ASP A 175 -24.15 9.60 29.81
N THR A 176 -22.94 9.42 29.29
CA THR A 176 -22.42 10.12 28.11
C THR A 176 -21.05 9.55 27.74
N CYS A 177 -20.99 8.58 26.83
CA CYS A 177 -19.87 8.50 25.90
C CYS A 177 -20.15 9.54 24.80
N ASN A 178 -20.05 10.82 25.16
CA ASN A 178 -20.00 11.87 24.14
C ASN A 178 -18.61 11.83 23.51
N PRO A 179 -18.50 11.90 22.17
CA PRO A 179 -17.22 12.03 21.51
C PRO A 179 -16.56 13.30 22.04
N VAL A 180 -15.36 13.17 22.62
CA VAL A 180 -14.52 14.31 22.95
C VAL A 180 -14.08 14.91 21.60
N ASN A 181 -14.83 15.91 21.13
CA ASN A 181 -14.50 16.77 19.99
C ASN A 181 -14.09 16.05 18.69
N GLY A 182 -15.01 15.35 18.01
CA GLY A 182 -14.76 14.83 16.65
C GLY A 182 -13.52 13.93 16.51
N GLY A 183 -12.99 13.44 17.63
CA GLY A 183 -11.83 12.56 17.71
C GLY A 183 -12.24 11.12 17.96
N LEU A 184 -11.27 10.21 17.74
CA LEU A 184 -11.40 8.77 17.98
C LEU A 184 -11.87 8.48 19.41
N SER A 185 -12.67 7.43 19.57
CA SER A 185 -12.97 6.87 20.89
C SER A 185 -11.70 6.35 21.57
N GLU A 186 -11.74 6.20 22.90
CA GLU A 186 -10.61 5.66 23.69
C GLU A 186 -10.17 4.28 23.18
N CYS A 187 -11.14 3.42 22.86
CA CYS A 187 -10.90 2.12 22.24
C CYS A 187 -10.20 2.25 20.87
N GLU A 188 -10.67 3.12 19.98
CA GLU A 188 -10.04 3.31 18.67
C GLU A 188 -8.63 3.88 18.80
N LEU A 189 -8.39 4.75 19.78
CA LEU A 189 -7.06 5.27 20.07
C LEU A 189 -6.12 4.17 20.57
N GLU A 190 -6.58 3.29 21.46
CA GLU A 190 -5.80 2.15 21.95
C GLU A 190 -5.46 1.18 20.80
N GLN A 191 -6.46 0.79 20.01
CA GLN A 191 -6.27 -0.12 18.89
C GLN A 191 -5.40 0.48 17.79
N SER A 192 -5.60 1.75 17.42
CA SER A 192 -4.74 2.43 16.44
C SER A 192 -3.30 2.54 16.93
N THR A 193 -3.07 2.71 18.23
CA THR A 193 -1.71 2.72 18.82
C THR A 193 -1.08 1.33 18.81
N PHE A 194 -1.89 0.29 19.00
CA PHE A 194 -1.41 -1.09 18.99
C PHE A 194 -1.03 -1.56 17.57
N PHE A 195 -1.88 -1.31 16.58
CA PHE A 195 -1.68 -1.83 15.22
C PHE A 195 -0.81 -0.93 14.33
N PHE A 196 -0.85 0.38 14.53
CA PHE A 196 -0.20 1.32 13.61
C PHE A 196 0.99 2.01 14.28
N ARG A 197 2.12 2.01 13.57
CA ARG A 197 3.29 2.78 13.98
C ARG A 197 2.98 4.28 14.01
N SER A 198 3.62 5.01 14.91
CA SER A 198 3.34 6.43 15.16
C SER A 198 3.49 7.33 13.92
N ASN A 199 4.42 6.99 13.03
CA ASN A 199 4.72 7.72 11.80
C ASN A 199 3.66 7.52 10.68
N ILE A 200 3.05 6.34 10.58
CA ILE A 200 2.05 6.03 9.54
C ILE A 200 0.61 6.16 10.04
N ARG A 201 0.39 6.11 11.35
CA ARG A 201 -0.94 6.16 11.96
C ARG A 201 -1.79 7.36 11.54
N PRO A 202 -1.29 8.61 11.52
CA PRO A 202 -2.10 9.74 11.07
C PRO A 202 -2.57 9.60 9.61
N PHE A 203 -1.72 9.04 8.76
CA PHE A 203 -2.04 8.79 7.36
C PHE A 203 -3.12 7.72 7.20
N ILE A 204 -2.99 6.59 7.91
CA ILE A 204 -4.01 5.52 7.91
C ILE A 204 -5.35 6.05 8.40
N LEU A 205 -5.37 6.78 9.52
CA LEU A 205 -6.61 7.33 10.08
C LEU A 205 -7.28 8.37 9.17
N ALA A 206 -6.52 9.04 8.31
CA ALA A 206 -7.03 10.06 7.40
C ALA A 206 -7.61 9.48 6.09
N THR A 207 -7.20 8.27 5.68
CA THR A 207 -7.54 7.71 4.37
C THR A 207 -8.42 6.46 4.42
N ARG A 208 -8.65 5.88 5.61
CA ARG A 208 -9.50 4.69 5.79
C ARG A 208 -10.93 5.06 6.19
N THR A 209 -11.88 4.38 5.56
CA THR A 209 -13.27 4.35 6.01
C THR A 209 -13.45 3.16 6.95
N MET A 210 -13.66 3.43 8.24
CA MET A 210 -13.85 2.38 9.23
C MET A 210 -15.26 1.78 9.14
N VAL A 211 -15.36 0.46 9.06
CA VAL A 211 -16.63 -0.28 9.00
C VAL A 211 -16.77 -1.24 10.18
N SER A 212 -18.00 -1.45 10.63
CA SER A 212 -18.30 -2.34 11.77
C SER A 212 -18.23 -3.82 11.41
N ASP A 213 -18.50 -4.15 10.14
CA ASP A 213 -18.42 -5.49 9.57
C ASP A 213 -17.89 -5.41 8.13
N LEU A 214 -16.60 -5.68 7.97
CA LEU A 214 -15.93 -5.64 6.68
C LEU A 214 -16.44 -6.74 5.72
N SER A 215 -16.88 -7.89 6.24
CA SER A 215 -17.39 -8.98 5.39
C SER A 215 -18.75 -8.62 4.80
N ALA A 216 -19.68 -8.14 5.64
CA ALA A 216 -20.99 -7.68 5.17
C ALA A 216 -20.86 -6.48 4.22
N HIS A 217 -19.92 -5.57 4.49
CA HIS A 217 -19.65 -4.45 3.59
C HIS A 217 -19.15 -4.96 2.23
N MET A 218 -18.19 -5.89 2.22
CA MET A 218 -17.66 -6.47 0.98
C MET A 218 -18.73 -7.22 0.16
N GLU A 219 -19.67 -7.89 0.81
CA GLU A 219 -20.83 -8.52 0.14
C GLU A 219 -21.73 -7.50 -0.58
N SER A 220 -21.80 -6.27 -0.07
CA SER A 220 -22.65 -5.20 -0.63
C SER A 220 -22.04 -4.47 -1.83
N LEU A 221 -20.72 -4.53 -2.01
CA LEU A 221 -20.02 -3.89 -3.13
C LEU A 221 -20.24 -4.69 -4.42
N ASP A 222 -20.04 -4.08 -5.58
CA ASP A 222 -20.24 -4.73 -6.89
C ASP A 222 -19.08 -5.65 -7.30
N GLU A 223 -17.88 -5.37 -6.83
CA GLU A 223 -16.63 -6.09 -7.12
C GLU A 223 -15.87 -6.40 -5.82
N GLY A 224 -14.92 -7.33 -5.89
CA GLY A 224 -14.02 -7.59 -4.76
C GLY A 224 -12.84 -6.61 -4.73
N PRO A 225 -11.99 -6.72 -3.70
CA PRO A 225 -10.87 -5.82 -3.51
C PRO A 225 -9.68 -6.15 -4.41
N GLU A 226 -8.86 -5.16 -4.74
CA GLU A 226 -7.57 -5.38 -5.42
C GLU A 226 -6.51 -5.92 -4.46
N LYS A 227 -6.63 -5.58 -3.18
CA LYS A 227 -5.70 -5.96 -2.11
C LYS A 227 -6.44 -6.08 -0.78
N ILE A 228 -6.06 -7.09 0.00
CA ILE A 228 -6.40 -7.17 1.42
C ILE A 228 -5.11 -6.97 2.21
N GLN A 229 -5.11 -6.08 3.19
CA GLN A 229 -3.96 -5.79 4.02
C GLN A 229 -4.30 -6.02 5.48
N ILE A 230 -3.35 -6.55 6.25
CA ILE A 230 -3.49 -6.67 7.71
C ILE A 230 -2.37 -5.94 8.41
N PHE A 231 -2.67 -5.47 9.62
CA PHE A 231 -1.67 -5.09 10.60
C PHE A 231 -1.70 -6.12 11.72
N TYR A 232 -0.63 -6.91 11.84
CA TYR A 232 -0.59 -8.10 12.69
C TYR A 232 -0.29 -7.78 14.17
N GLY A 233 0.16 -6.56 14.46
CA GLY A 233 0.42 -6.07 15.82
C GLY A 233 1.74 -6.56 16.42
N ASP A 234 1.97 -7.88 16.45
CA ASP A 234 3.19 -8.48 17.00
C ASP A 234 3.77 -9.61 16.13
N GLU A 235 5.07 -9.83 16.29
CA GLU A 235 5.82 -10.80 15.47
C GLU A 235 5.38 -12.26 15.67
N PRO A 236 5.04 -12.74 16.89
CA PRO A 236 4.44 -14.06 17.06
C PRO A 236 3.16 -14.26 16.26
N MET A 237 2.28 -13.25 16.20
CA MET A 237 1.07 -13.30 15.38
C MET A 237 1.41 -13.42 13.89
N ARG A 238 2.38 -12.64 13.40
CA ARG A 238 2.87 -12.75 12.02
C ARG A 238 3.32 -14.17 11.69
N GLN A 239 4.18 -14.76 12.53
CA GLN A 239 4.70 -16.11 12.29
C GLN A 239 3.58 -17.15 12.23
N ARG A 240 2.60 -17.03 13.12
CA ARG A 240 1.43 -17.91 13.13
C ARG A 240 0.61 -17.79 11.84
N ILE A 241 0.29 -16.56 11.41
CA ILE A 241 -0.47 -16.32 10.18
C ILE A 241 0.26 -16.89 8.96
N LEU A 242 1.56 -16.60 8.82
CA LEU A 242 2.36 -17.10 7.70
C LEU A 242 2.52 -18.63 7.71
N GLN A 243 2.57 -19.24 8.90
CA GLN A 243 2.63 -20.69 9.02
C GLN A 243 1.30 -21.35 8.63
N ASP A 244 0.18 -20.85 9.15
CA ASP A 244 -1.16 -21.40 8.92
C ASP A 244 -1.59 -21.23 7.45
N LEU A 245 -1.20 -20.13 6.81
CA LEU A 245 -1.57 -19.79 5.44
C LEU A 245 -0.55 -20.25 4.39
N ARG A 246 0.50 -20.97 4.79
CA ARG A 246 1.64 -21.35 3.94
C ARG A 246 1.23 -22.05 2.65
N ASP A 247 0.38 -23.06 2.77
CA ASP A 247 0.03 -23.92 1.63
C ASP A 247 -0.70 -23.13 0.54
N GLU A 248 -1.47 -22.10 0.92
CA GLU A 248 -2.23 -21.25 0.01
C GLU A 248 -1.33 -20.32 -0.82
N TYR A 249 -0.34 -19.67 -0.20
CA TYR A 249 0.55 -18.76 -0.93
C TYR A 249 1.77 -19.46 -1.54
N GLN A 250 2.14 -20.68 -1.10
CA GLN A 250 3.16 -21.48 -1.78
C GLN A 250 2.58 -22.35 -2.90
N GLY A 251 1.26 -22.46 -3.00
CA GLY A 251 0.61 -23.34 -3.97
C GLY A 251 0.90 -24.83 -3.70
N LEU A 252 1.11 -25.20 -2.43
CA LEU A 252 1.41 -26.57 -2.06
C LEU A 252 0.13 -27.33 -1.76
N THR A 253 0.04 -28.55 -2.27
CA THR A 253 -0.94 -29.54 -1.82
C THR A 253 -0.25 -30.49 -0.84
N HIS A 254 -1.00 -31.06 0.10
CA HIS A 254 -0.48 -32.11 0.98
C HIS A 254 0.01 -33.37 0.23
N ASP A 255 -0.34 -33.52 -1.05
CA ASP A 255 0.09 -34.62 -1.93
C ASP A 255 1.29 -34.26 -2.85
N GLY A 256 1.81 -33.04 -2.78
CA GLY A 256 3.02 -32.61 -3.51
C GLY A 256 2.85 -32.38 -5.01
N THR A 257 1.62 -32.37 -5.53
CA THR A 257 1.34 -32.20 -6.97
C THR A 257 1.35 -30.74 -7.45
N GLY A 258 1.45 -29.76 -6.55
CA GLY A 258 1.58 -28.33 -6.87
C GLY A 258 0.29 -27.76 -7.44
N ARG A 259 -0.37 -26.87 -6.68
CA ARG A 259 -1.45 -26.02 -7.18
C ARG A 259 -0.90 -24.64 -7.52
N GLU A 260 -1.64 -23.92 -8.34
CA GLU A 260 -1.46 -22.48 -8.43
C GLU A 260 -1.76 -21.87 -7.04
N ARG A 261 -0.87 -21.00 -6.57
CA ARG A 261 -1.05 -20.32 -5.29
C ARG A 261 -2.28 -19.41 -5.36
N PHE A 262 -3.00 -19.31 -4.25
CA PHE A 262 -4.27 -18.57 -4.19
C PHE A 262 -4.05 -17.05 -4.17
N TYR A 263 -2.98 -16.59 -3.53
CA TYR A 263 -2.54 -15.19 -3.47
C TYR A 263 -1.03 -15.12 -3.26
N ASP A 264 -0.46 -13.96 -3.56
CA ASP A 264 0.88 -13.57 -3.15
C ASP A 264 0.82 -12.78 -1.84
N VAL A 265 1.80 -13.02 -0.96
CA VAL A 265 1.97 -12.26 0.29
C VAL A 265 3.17 -11.33 0.13
N LEU A 266 2.91 -10.03 0.13
CA LEU A 266 3.93 -8.98 0.01
C LEU A 266 4.16 -8.28 1.36
N LEU A 267 5.37 -7.78 1.53
CA LEU A 267 5.78 -6.95 2.66
C LEU A 267 6.09 -5.55 2.12
N SER A 268 5.32 -4.54 2.52
CA SER A 268 5.55 -3.16 2.09
C SER A 268 6.06 -2.27 3.22
N SER A 269 5.71 -2.58 4.47
CA SER A 269 6.22 -1.87 5.64
C SER A 269 6.28 -2.77 6.88
N GLU A 270 7.09 -2.40 7.86
CA GLU A 270 7.18 -3.14 9.11
C GLU A 270 5.82 -3.14 9.83
N GLY A 271 5.30 -4.33 10.18
CA GLY A 271 4.02 -4.46 10.88
C GLY A 271 2.83 -4.83 10.00
N ASN A 272 3.01 -4.92 8.67
CA ASN A 272 1.94 -5.28 7.74
C ASN A 272 2.20 -6.56 6.93
N LEU A 273 1.13 -7.17 6.43
CA LEU A 273 1.16 -8.15 5.35
C LEU A 273 0.11 -7.76 4.31
N GLU A 274 0.50 -7.79 3.04
CA GLU A 274 -0.37 -7.50 1.90
C GLU A 274 -0.69 -8.77 1.14
N PHE A 275 -1.96 -9.02 0.89
CA PHE A 275 -2.47 -10.15 0.14
C PHE A 275 -3.03 -9.64 -1.19
N VAL A 276 -2.42 -10.09 -2.28
CA VAL A 276 -2.79 -9.70 -3.65
C VAL A 276 -2.97 -10.94 -4.51
N LEU A 277 -3.73 -10.84 -5.61
CA LEU A 277 -3.83 -11.95 -6.55
C LEU A 277 -2.44 -12.33 -7.11
N PRO A 278 -2.18 -13.62 -7.40
CA PRO A 278 -0.88 -14.06 -7.87
C PRO A 278 -0.44 -13.27 -9.10
N HIS A 279 0.86 -12.99 -9.18
CA HIS A 279 1.46 -12.22 -10.28
C HIS A 279 1.08 -10.73 -10.32
N THR A 280 0.39 -10.21 -9.32
CA THR A 280 0.12 -8.77 -9.20
C THR A 280 1.34 -8.04 -8.64
N THR A 281 2.16 -7.49 -9.53
CA THR A 281 3.40 -6.79 -9.16
C THR A 281 3.58 -5.49 -9.94
N LYS A 282 4.42 -4.59 -9.42
CA LYS A 282 4.82 -3.37 -10.14
C LYS A 282 5.42 -3.75 -11.50
N GLY A 283 6.29 -4.76 -11.56
CA GLY A 283 6.94 -5.22 -12.78
C GLY A 283 5.96 -5.70 -13.85
N THR A 284 4.94 -6.48 -13.49
CA THR A 284 3.91 -6.93 -14.44
C THR A 284 3.06 -5.77 -14.98
N ALA A 285 2.81 -4.74 -14.17
CA ALA A 285 2.11 -3.53 -14.63
C ALA A 285 2.99 -2.68 -15.57
N VAL A 286 4.28 -2.52 -15.25
CA VAL A 286 5.26 -1.88 -16.14
C VAL A 286 5.36 -2.63 -17.47
N GLU A 287 5.43 -3.96 -17.43
CA GLU A 287 5.46 -4.81 -18.62
C GLU A 287 4.20 -4.64 -19.48
N ALA A 288 3.02 -4.62 -18.86
CA ALA A 288 1.75 -4.42 -19.56
C ALA A 288 1.70 -3.08 -20.31
N LEU A 289 2.09 -1.97 -19.66
CA LEU A 289 2.14 -0.66 -20.32
C LEU A 289 3.23 -0.58 -21.41
N THR A 290 4.38 -1.21 -21.17
CA THR A 290 5.48 -1.29 -22.14
C THR A 290 5.00 -1.99 -23.42
N LYS A 291 4.31 -3.13 -23.29
CA LYS A 291 3.68 -3.84 -24.42
C LYS A 291 2.59 -3.00 -25.09
N HIS A 292 1.75 -2.32 -24.32
CA HIS A 292 0.69 -1.46 -24.85
C HIS A 292 1.23 -0.35 -25.77
N TRP A 293 2.40 0.20 -25.47
CA TRP A 293 3.07 1.20 -26.30
C TRP A 293 4.06 0.64 -27.32
N ASN A 294 4.14 -0.69 -27.46
CA ASN A 294 5.06 -1.39 -28.36
C ASN A 294 6.52 -0.97 -28.14
N PHE A 295 6.91 -0.84 -26.87
CA PHE A 295 8.29 -0.61 -26.45
C PHE A 295 8.96 -1.93 -26.07
N SER A 296 10.28 -1.97 -26.16
CA SER A 296 11.10 -3.07 -25.62
C SER A 296 11.58 -2.74 -24.21
N PRO A 297 11.92 -3.77 -23.38
CA PRO A 297 12.44 -3.54 -22.04
C PRO A 297 13.68 -2.62 -21.99
N ASP A 298 14.54 -2.67 -23.01
CA ASP A 298 15.72 -1.80 -23.18
C ASP A 298 15.38 -0.29 -23.29
N GLU A 299 14.13 0.04 -23.66
CA GLU A 299 13.64 1.42 -23.77
C GLU A 299 12.97 1.89 -22.46
N VAL A 300 13.01 1.07 -21.41
CA VAL A 300 12.35 1.33 -20.12
C VAL A 300 13.39 1.56 -19.04
N MET A 301 13.16 2.61 -18.24
CA MET A 301 13.84 2.87 -16.99
C MET A 301 12.86 2.75 -15.83
N THR A 302 13.27 2.09 -14.76
CA THR A 302 12.49 2.01 -13.52
C THR A 302 13.35 2.44 -12.35
N ILE A 303 12.80 3.16 -11.38
CA ILE A 303 13.50 3.67 -10.21
C ILE A 303 12.78 3.19 -8.95
N GLY A 304 13.49 2.59 -8.00
CA GLY A 304 12.90 2.07 -6.76
C GLY A 304 13.92 1.79 -5.65
N ASP A 305 13.43 1.46 -4.46
CA ASP A 305 14.26 1.28 -3.26
C ASP A 305 13.92 0.04 -2.39
N SER A 306 12.76 -0.58 -2.61
CA SER A 306 12.19 -1.58 -1.70
C SER A 306 11.84 -2.91 -2.38
N GLU A 307 11.44 -3.92 -1.60
CA GLU A 307 11.18 -5.29 -2.10
C GLU A 307 10.12 -5.34 -3.21
N ASN A 308 9.07 -4.53 -3.12
CA ASN A 308 8.01 -4.53 -4.13
C ASN A 308 8.47 -3.91 -5.48
N ASP A 309 9.62 -3.24 -5.53
CA ASP A 309 10.24 -2.66 -6.73
C ASP A 309 11.08 -3.68 -7.51
N LEU A 310 11.51 -4.76 -6.86
CA LEU A 310 12.42 -5.76 -7.43
C LEU A 310 11.95 -6.29 -8.79
N SER A 311 10.63 -6.49 -8.92
CA SER A 311 9.99 -6.97 -10.15
C SER A 311 10.14 -6.00 -11.33
N MET A 312 9.97 -4.68 -11.11
CA MET A 312 10.11 -3.68 -12.17
C MET A 312 11.57 -3.37 -12.47
N LEU A 313 12.44 -3.36 -11.46
CA LEU A 313 13.89 -3.16 -11.61
C LEU A 313 14.53 -4.25 -12.47
N ARG A 314 14.09 -5.50 -12.31
CA ARG A 314 14.54 -6.64 -13.13
C ARG A 314 13.95 -6.65 -14.54
N PHE A 315 12.77 -6.06 -14.72
CA PHE A 315 12.11 -6.01 -16.02
C PHE A 315 12.78 -4.97 -16.94
N ALA A 316 13.06 -3.78 -16.42
CA ALA A 316 13.58 -2.66 -17.19
C ALA A 316 15.04 -2.87 -17.62
N GLY A 317 15.37 -2.53 -18.86
CA GLY A 317 16.76 -2.49 -19.33
C GLY A 317 17.60 -1.42 -18.63
N ALA A 318 16.95 -0.43 -17.99
CA ALA A 318 17.55 0.50 -17.06
C ALA A 318 16.85 0.47 -15.69
N GLY A 319 16.99 -0.64 -14.96
CA GLY A 319 16.63 -0.70 -13.53
C GLY A 319 17.61 0.10 -12.67
N VAL A 320 17.10 1.10 -11.93
CA VAL A 320 17.88 2.03 -11.09
C VAL A 320 17.49 1.87 -9.62
N ALA A 321 18.43 1.46 -8.77
CA ALA A 321 18.23 1.46 -7.33
C ALA A 321 18.56 2.83 -6.71
N MET A 322 17.74 3.29 -5.76
CA MET A 322 18.02 4.48 -4.96
C MET A 322 19.18 4.24 -3.98
N GLY A 323 19.86 5.33 -3.59
CA GLY A 323 20.99 5.25 -2.65
C GLY A 323 20.59 4.74 -1.25
N ASN A 324 19.35 4.97 -0.84
CA ASN A 324 18.75 4.47 0.40
C ASN A 324 18.18 3.04 0.30
N ALA A 325 18.28 2.40 -0.86
CA ALA A 325 17.73 1.06 -1.07
C ALA A 325 18.49 -0.03 -0.28
N ASN A 326 17.79 -1.13 0.02
CA ASN A 326 18.41 -2.31 0.63
C ASN A 326 19.44 -2.96 -0.31
N ALA A 327 20.39 -3.70 0.25
CA ALA A 327 21.50 -4.29 -0.50
C ALA A 327 21.05 -5.22 -1.65
N ASN A 328 20.02 -6.03 -1.41
CA ASN A 328 19.44 -6.93 -2.42
C ASN A 328 18.75 -6.18 -3.57
N ILE A 329 18.24 -4.97 -3.31
CA ILE A 329 17.64 -4.11 -4.34
C ILE A 329 18.74 -3.52 -5.23
N LYS A 330 19.82 -3.03 -4.61
CA LYS A 330 21.02 -2.55 -5.33
C LYS A 330 21.67 -3.65 -6.17
N GLU A 331 21.75 -4.87 -5.65
CA GLU A 331 22.28 -6.03 -6.37
C GLU A 331 21.42 -6.40 -7.59
N ALA A 332 20.11 -6.20 -7.53
CA ALA A 332 19.20 -6.51 -8.61
C ALA A 332 19.09 -5.42 -9.68
N ALA A 333 19.48 -4.18 -9.37
CA ALA A 333 19.47 -3.06 -10.30
C ALA A 333 20.74 -3.02 -11.15
N LEU A 334 20.62 -2.48 -12.37
CA LEU A 334 21.75 -2.28 -13.29
C LEU A 334 22.51 -0.99 -12.99
N TYR A 335 21.81 -0.01 -12.42
CA TYR A 335 22.35 1.30 -12.10
C TYR A 335 21.96 1.67 -10.67
N GLU A 336 22.76 2.53 -10.06
CA GLU A 336 22.50 3.11 -8.74
C GLU A 336 22.51 4.63 -8.85
N THR A 337 21.60 5.29 -8.14
CA THR A 337 21.55 6.74 -7.99
C THR A 337 21.73 7.13 -6.52
N THR A 338 21.70 8.42 -6.20
CA THR A 338 21.72 8.88 -4.80
C THR A 338 20.40 8.57 -4.08
N ASP A 339 20.34 8.84 -2.78
CA ASP A 339 19.11 8.64 -2.02
C ASP A 339 18.03 9.69 -2.34
N ASN A 340 16.83 9.43 -1.83
CA ASN A 340 15.61 10.23 -1.99
C ASN A 340 15.70 11.65 -1.38
N ASN A 341 16.69 11.94 -0.54
CA ASN A 341 16.93 13.28 0.02
C ASN A 341 18.03 14.04 -0.71
N HIS A 342 18.78 13.37 -1.60
CA HIS A 342 19.94 13.92 -2.31
C HIS A 342 19.83 13.77 -3.82
N HIS A 343 18.68 14.13 -4.38
CA HIS A 343 18.42 14.22 -5.82
C HIS A 343 18.48 12.90 -6.60
N GLY A 344 18.15 11.76 -5.97
CA GLY A 344 18.25 10.45 -6.61
C GLY A 344 17.42 10.31 -7.89
N VAL A 345 16.14 10.72 -7.85
CA VAL A 345 15.23 10.63 -8.99
C VAL A 345 15.60 11.60 -10.11
N GLU A 346 15.95 12.84 -9.75
CA GLU A 346 16.35 13.88 -10.70
C GLU A 346 17.58 13.45 -11.49
N ARG A 347 18.59 12.89 -10.81
CA ARG A 347 19.81 12.38 -11.46
C ARG A 347 19.51 11.23 -12.42
N ALA A 348 18.62 10.31 -12.05
CA ALA A 348 18.22 9.22 -12.93
C ALA A 348 17.50 9.74 -14.19
N ILE A 349 16.54 10.66 -14.01
CA ILE A 349 15.79 11.27 -15.10
C ILE A 349 16.71 12.07 -16.04
N TYR A 350 17.54 12.98 -15.50
CA TYR A 350 18.46 13.76 -16.32
C TYR A 350 19.49 12.89 -17.04
N SER A 351 19.85 11.75 -16.47
CA SER A 351 20.69 10.76 -17.15
C SER A 351 20.01 10.16 -18.36
N ALA A 352 18.73 9.82 -18.27
CA ALA A 352 17.95 9.31 -19.41
C ALA A 352 17.87 10.34 -20.55
N ILE A 353 17.61 11.61 -20.21
CA ILE A 353 17.55 12.70 -21.19
C ILE A 353 18.90 12.89 -21.87
N ALA A 354 19.98 13.06 -21.09
CA ALA A 354 21.33 13.25 -21.61
C ALA A 354 21.79 12.06 -22.48
N TYR A 355 21.46 10.84 -22.07
CA TYR A 355 21.75 9.62 -22.80
C TYR A 355 21.03 9.59 -24.16
N ASN A 356 19.74 9.91 -24.19
CA ASN A 356 18.98 10.00 -25.44
C ASN A 356 19.56 11.04 -26.40
N GLU A 357 19.89 12.24 -25.89
CA GLU A 357 20.54 13.29 -26.68
C GLU A 357 21.88 12.83 -27.28
N ALA A 358 22.68 12.09 -26.51
CA ALA A 358 23.95 11.54 -26.99
C ALA A 358 23.73 10.50 -28.10
N LEU A 359 22.77 9.59 -27.96
CA LEU A 359 22.43 8.63 -29.00
C LEU A 359 21.96 9.30 -30.30
N HIS A 360 21.19 10.39 -30.20
CA HIS A 360 20.73 11.15 -31.36
C HIS A 360 21.86 11.88 -32.10
N LYS A 361 22.96 12.23 -31.43
CA LYS A 361 24.14 12.85 -32.08
C LYS A 361 25.01 11.86 -32.84
N ILE A 362 24.88 10.56 -32.55
CA ILE A 362 25.68 9.48 -33.15
C ILE A 362 24.98 8.86 -34.37
N ARG A 363 23.66 9.03 -34.50
CA ARG A 363 22.85 8.62 -35.66
C ARG A 363 22.74 9.76 -36.67
#